data_AF-A0A5E7ZNX8-F1
#
_entry.id   AF-A0A5E7ZNX8-F1
#
_cell.length_a   1.000
_cell.length_b   1.000
_cell.length_c   1.000
_cell.angle_alpha   90.00
_cell.angle_beta   90.00
_cell.angle_gamma   90.00
#
_symmetry.space_group_name_H-M   'P 1'
#
loop_
_entity.id
_entity.type
_entity.pdbx_description
1 polymer ?
#
loop_
_entity_poly.entity_id
_entity_poly.type
_entity_poly.pdbx_seq_one_letter_code
_entity_poly.pdbx_strand_id
1 'polypeptide(L)'
;MKDICRKFLVAVVLLGLVSEGYAQCTECESKLAYVADFCFTDSKFTGICVQFSETQPNFLIQNGKKGKYIPSVNKATEEYLISLAADSKLKLSALEIIFLQKALLAWEIERRNFGYTYRDSGLGVKMLEEGTGDLPNVGDRVTVHYTGYLEDGTKFDSSVDRGKPFSFVLGAGQVIKGWDEGIGLLKKGSKAYIRVPANLGYGSIARGQIPANATLVFEVELIE
;
A
#
# COMPACT_ATOMS: atom_id res chain seq x y z
N MET A 1 20.80 -4.76 10.32
CA MET A 1 19.92 -5.79 9.74
C MET A 1 19.56 -5.34 8.34
N LYS A 2 20.36 -5.78 7.38
CA LYS A 2 20.11 -5.67 5.93
C LYS A 2 19.20 -6.85 5.62
N ASP A 3 18.00 -6.61 5.10
CA ASP A 3 17.18 -7.55 4.32
C ASP A 3 15.79 -6.93 4.10
N ILE A 4 15.72 -5.83 3.34
CA ILE A 4 14.44 -5.31 2.82
C ILE A 4 14.42 -5.63 1.32
N CYS A 5 14.27 -6.91 1.00
CA CYS A 5 14.03 -7.40 -0.36
C CYS A 5 13.33 -8.76 -0.23
N ARG A 6 12.01 -8.74 -0.02
CA ARG A 6 11.17 -9.94 -0.08
C ARG A 6 10.83 -10.26 -1.53
N LYS A 7 11.08 -11.49 -1.97
CA LYS A 7 10.51 -12.01 -3.22
C LYS A 7 8.99 -12.05 -3.06
N PHE A 8 8.31 -11.17 -3.77
CA PHE A 8 6.86 -11.26 -3.95
C PHE A 8 6.57 -11.55 -5.41
N LEU A 9 5.75 -12.57 -5.63
CA LEU A 9 5.13 -12.85 -6.92
C LEU A 9 3.91 -11.94 -7.02
N VAL A 10 4.04 -10.78 -7.66
CA VAL A 10 2.88 -9.92 -7.90
C VAL A 10 2.11 -10.49 -9.10
N ALA A 11 1.03 -11.23 -8.82
CA ALA A 11 0.09 -11.65 -9.85
C ALA A 11 -0.84 -10.48 -10.19
N VAL A 12 -0.42 -9.61 -11.12
CA VAL A 12 -1.33 -8.59 -11.67
C VAL A 12 -2.29 -9.27 -12.64
N VAL A 13 -3.56 -9.43 -12.26
CA VAL A 13 -4.61 -9.95 -13.14
C VAL A 13 -5.08 -8.81 -14.06
N LEU A 14 -4.39 -8.63 -15.18
CA LEU A 14 -4.89 -7.84 -16.31
C LEU A 14 -5.32 -8.79 -17.42
N LEU A 15 -6.60 -8.78 -17.79
CA LEU A 15 -7.15 -9.49 -18.96
C LEU A 15 -6.74 -10.99 -19.03
N GLY A 16 -6.77 -11.70 -17.90
CA GLY A 16 -6.48 -13.14 -17.86
C GLY A 16 -5.01 -13.54 -18.04
N LEU A 17 -4.08 -12.58 -18.13
CA LEU A 17 -2.65 -12.85 -18.17
C LEU A 17 -2.05 -12.73 -16.77
N VAL A 18 -1.78 -13.86 -16.13
CA VAL A 18 -0.89 -13.90 -14.96
C VAL A 18 0.53 -13.63 -15.46
N SER A 19 1.15 -12.53 -15.02
CA SER A 19 2.57 -12.29 -15.24
C SER A 19 3.32 -12.35 -13.93
N GLU A 20 4.42 -13.10 -13.90
CA GLU A 20 5.34 -13.15 -12.77
C GLU A 20 6.18 -11.87 -12.75
N GLY A 21 5.83 -10.91 -11.89
CA GLY A 21 6.72 -9.80 -11.54
C GLY A 21 7.65 -10.25 -10.41
N TYR A 22 8.96 -10.03 -10.56
CA TYR A 22 9.94 -10.33 -9.53
C TYR A 22 10.28 -9.07 -8.75
N ALA A 23 9.92 -9.04 -7.47
CA ALA A 23 10.43 -8.08 -6.50
C ALA A 23 11.75 -8.62 -5.92
N GLN A 24 12.88 -8.40 -6.61
CA GLN A 24 14.20 -8.44 -5.98
C GLN A 24 15.23 -7.75 -6.88
N CYS A 25 15.98 -6.82 -6.30
CA CYS A 25 17.17 -6.28 -6.92
C CYS A 25 18.21 -7.39 -7.09
N THR A 26 18.66 -7.56 -8.34
CA THR A 26 20.08 -7.87 -8.55
C THR A 26 20.79 -6.86 -9.43
N GLU A 27 20.12 -6.02 -10.22
CA GLU A 27 20.70 -4.79 -10.79
C GLU A 27 19.65 -4.00 -11.62
N CYS A 28 18.96 -3.07 -10.99
CA CYS A 28 18.29 -1.98 -11.71
C CYS A 28 19.24 -0.79 -11.82
N GLU A 29 19.77 -0.30 -10.69
CA GLU A 29 20.94 0.58 -10.59
C GLU A 29 21.62 0.31 -9.23
N SER A 30 22.95 0.29 -9.18
CA SER A 30 23.70 0.28 -7.90
C SER A 30 23.99 1.68 -7.35
N LYS A 31 23.73 2.74 -8.14
CA LYS A 31 24.05 4.15 -7.84
C LYS A 31 22.80 5.01 -7.71
N LEU A 32 21.85 4.59 -6.88
CA LEU A 32 20.81 5.50 -6.44
C LEU A 32 21.38 6.52 -5.44
N ALA A 33 20.84 7.74 -5.46
CA ALA A 33 21.08 8.73 -4.42
C ALA A 33 20.39 8.38 -3.08
N TYR A 34 19.51 7.38 -3.09
CA TYR A 34 18.70 6.93 -1.95
C TYR A 34 18.56 5.40 -1.95
N VAL A 35 18.07 4.84 -0.84
CA VAL A 35 17.74 3.41 -0.77
C VAL A 35 16.30 3.22 -1.27
N ALA A 36 16.11 2.42 -2.31
CA ALA A 36 14.77 2.10 -2.79
C ALA A 36 14.03 1.18 -1.80
N ASP A 37 12.75 1.47 -1.56
CA ASP A 37 11.87 0.66 -0.73
C ASP A 37 11.28 -0.50 -1.52
N PHE A 38 11.10 -0.32 -2.83
CA PHE A 38 10.57 -1.34 -3.74
C PHE A 38 11.19 -1.20 -5.13
N CYS A 39 11.46 -2.32 -5.77
CA CYS A 39 11.95 -2.38 -7.14
C CYS A 39 11.10 -3.36 -7.95
N PHE A 40 10.70 -2.95 -9.15
CA PHE A 40 9.83 -3.71 -10.02
C PHE A 40 10.53 -4.05 -11.34
N THR A 41 10.50 -5.32 -11.70
CA THR A 41 10.97 -5.85 -12.99
C THR A 41 9.94 -6.82 -13.56
N ASP A 42 9.94 -6.98 -14.87
CA ASP A 42 9.05 -7.91 -15.58
C ASP A 42 9.81 -8.56 -16.74
N SER A 43 9.75 -9.89 -16.84
CA SER A 43 10.49 -10.66 -17.84
C SER A 43 10.11 -10.31 -19.29
N LYS A 44 8.90 -9.77 -19.53
CA LYS A 44 8.45 -9.29 -20.85
C LYS A 44 9.06 -7.94 -21.22
N PHE A 45 9.60 -7.20 -20.25
CA PHE A 45 10.17 -5.86 -20.41
C PHE A 45 11.67 -5.88 -20.10
N THR A 46 12.40 -6.72 -20.83
CA THR A 46 13.84 -6.92 -20.61
C THR A 46 14.61 -5.59 -20.64
N GLY A 47 15.44 -5.38 -19.61
CA GLY A 47 16.25 -4.17 -19.45
C GLY A 47 15.51 -2.96 -18.89
N ILE A 48 14.20 -3.05 -18.60
CA ILE A 48 13.45 -1.98 -17.93
C ILE A 48 13.25 -2.33 -16.45
N CYS A 49 13.47 -1.35 -15.58
CA CYS A 49 13.18 -1.46 -14.15
C CYS A 49 12.66 -0.14 -13.59
N VAL A 50 11.85 -0.22 -12.53
CA VAL A 50 11.43 0.95 -11.73
C VAL A 50 11.83 0.75 -10.26
N GLN A 51 12.35 1.80 -9.63
CA GLN A 51 12.74 1.84 -8.23
C GLN A 51 11.96 2.94 -7.49
N PHE A 52 11.13 2.53 -6.54
CA PHE A 52 10.28 3.41 -5.73
C PHE A 52 10.88 3.68 -4.36
N SER A 53 10.57 4.85 -3.80
CA SER A 53 10.72 5.11 -2.38
C SER A 53 9.56 5.94 -1.85
N GLU A 54 9.10 5.63 -0.64
CA GLU A 54 8.03 6.39 0.04
C GLU A 54 8.51 7.77 0.51
N THR A 55 9.81 7.91 0.74
CA THR A 55 10.38 9.14 1.30
C THR A 55 10.79 10.15 0.22
N GLN A 56 10.82 9.71 -1.05
CA GLN A 56 11.34 10.51 -2.14
C GLN A 56 10.21 11.11 -2.98
N PRO A 57 10.35 12.38 -3.42
CA PRO A 57 9.35 13.04 -4.25
C PRO A 57 9.29 12.50 -5.68
N ASN A 58 10.25 11.66 -6.07
CA ASN A 58 10.30 11.03 -7.38
C ASN A 58 10.73 9.57 -7.23
N PHE A 59 10.29 8.72 -8.17
CA PHE A 59 10.81 7.38 -8.37
C PHE A 59 11.62 7.31 -9.66
N LEU A 60 12.48 6.30 -9.80
CA LEU A 60 13.37 6.15 -10.96
C LEU A 60 12.83 5.06 -11.88
N ILE A 61 12.59 5.36 -13.16
CA ILE A 61 12.51 4.35 -14.22
C ILE A 61 13.84 4.30 -14.97
N GLN A 62 14.30 3.09 -15.28
CA GLN A 62 15.50 2.84 -16.06
C GLN A 62 15.21 1.93 -17.23
N ASN A 63 15.90 2.20 -18.34
CA ASN A 63 15.94 1.35 -19.50
C ASN A 63 17.41 1.22 -19.97
N GLY A 64 18.02 0.08 -19.66
CA GLY A 64 19.47 -0.10 -19.77
C GLY A 64 20.22 0.89 -18.88
N LYS A 65 21.09 1.72 -19.48
CA LYS A 65 21.89 2.74 -18.75
C LYS A 65 21.19 4.09 -18.59
N LYS A 66 19.98 4.26 -19.13
CA LYS A 66 19.26 5.54 -19.10
C LYS A 66 18.25 5.52 -17.96
N GLY A 67 18.40 6.44 -17.01
CA GLY A 67 17.45 6.67 -15.93
C GLY A 67 16.63 7.95 -16.13
N LYS A 68 15.36 7.93 -15.74
CA LYS A 68 14.45 9.09 -15.71
C LYS A 68 13.74 9.13 -14.38
N TYR A 69 13.74 10.30 -13.74
CA TYR A 69 12.98 10.53 -12.52
C TYR A 69 11.55 10.92 -12.87
N ILE A 70 10.60 10.25 -12.23
CA ILE A 70 9.18 10.42 -12.42
C ILE A 70 8.57 10.91 -11.10
N PRO A 71 7.77 12.00 -11.11
CA PRO A 71 7.14 12.51 -9.89
C PRO A 71 6.30 11.44 -9.19
N SER A 72 6.49 11.26 -7.89
CA SER A 72 5.73 10.29 -7.10
C SER A 72 4.25 10.67 -7.03
N VAL A 73 3.37 9.67 -6.95
CA VAL A 73 1.93 9.86 -6.75
C VAL A 73 1.39 8.94 -5.67
N ASN A 74 0.36 9.40 -4.97
CA ASN A 74 -0.32 8.61 -3.93
C ASN A 74 -1.19 7.49 -4.53
N LYS A 75 -1.72 7.72 -5.74
CA LYS A 75 -2.56 6.78 -6.47
C LYS A 75 -2.25 6.87 -7.95
N ALA A 76 -2.07 5.72 -8.58
CA ALA A 76 -1.84 5.65 -10.02
C ALA A 76 -3.17 5.61 -10.75
N THR A 77 -3.49 6.68 -11.47
CA THR A 77 -4.70 6.76 -12.30
C THR A 77 -4.35 6.75 -13.78
N GLU A 78 -5.34 6.49 -14.62
CA GLU A 78 -5.18 6.62 -16.07
C GLU A 78 -4.81 8.05 -16.46
N GLU A 79 -5.39 9.07 -15.81
CA GLU A 79 -5.02 10.47 -16.07
C GLU A 79 -3.56 10.75 -15.77
N TYR A 80 -3.03 10.16 -14.69
CA TYR A 80 -1.63 10.30 -14.35
C TYR A 80 -0.73 9.65 -15.42
N LEU A 81 -1.03 8.44 -15.87
CA LEU A 81 -0.27 7.79 -16.94
C LEU A 81 -0.33 8.58 -18.26
N ILE A 82 -1.50 9.14 -18.60
CA ILE A 82 -1.66 10.02 -19.76
C ILE A 82 -0.79 11.27 -19.61
N SER A 83 -0.75 11.86 -18.41
CA SER A 83 0.08 13.05 -18.14
C SER A 83 1.57 12.75 -18.31
N LEU A 84 2.04 11.58 -17.89
CA LEU A 84 3.43 11.13 -18.10
C LEU A 84 3.74 10.93 -19.58
N ALA A 85 2.81 10.34 -20.34
CA ALA A 85 2.96 10.12 -21.77
C ALA A 85 2.98 11.44 -22.57
N ALA A 86 2.24 12.45 -22.11
CA ALA A 86 2.19 13.77 -22.72
C ALA A 86 3.39 14.67 -22.35
N ASP A 87 4.16 14.34 -21.30
CA ASP A 87 5.29 15.15 -20.88
C ASP A 87 6.50 15.02 -21.83
N SER A 88 6.64 16.04 -22.68
CA SER A 88 7.75 16.17 -23.64
C SER A 88 9.16 16.20 -23.00
N LYS A 89 9.28 16.47 -21.69
CA LYS A 89 10.56 16.45 -20.97
C LYS A 89 10.96 15.03 -20.58
N LEU A 90 9.99 14.18 -20.22
CA LEU A 90 10.25 12.80 -19.79
C LEU A 90 10.60 11.89 -20.98
N LYS A 91 10.02 12.17 -22.17
CA LYS A 91 10.26 11.40 -23.41
C LYS A 91 10.13 9.89 -23.19
N LEU A 92 9.03 9.47 -22.57
CA LEU A 92 8.74 8.06 -22.32
C LEU A 92 8.27 7.39 -23.61
N SER A 93 8.81 6.21 -23.89
CA SER A 93 8.34 5.34 -24.96
C SER A 93 7.03 4.67 -24.55
N ALA A 94 6.24 4.20 -25.53
CA ALA A 94 5.02 3.45 -25.26
C ALA A 94 5.29 2.21 -24.38
N LEU A 95 6.45 1.56 -24.56
CA LEU A 95 6.86 0.41 -23.76
C LEU A 95 7.11 0.78 -22.28
N GLU A 96 7.76 1.92 -22.03
CA GLU A 96 7.95 2.44 -20.67
C GLU A 96 6.61 2.82 -20.01
N ILE A 97 5.67 3.41 -20.76
CA ILE A 97 4.34 3.75 -20.22
C ILE A 97 3.56 2.49 -19.80
N ILE A 98 3.54 1.45 -20.64
CA ILE A 98 2.90 0.17 -20.30
C ILE A 98 3.59 -0.47 -19.09
N PHE A 99 4.93 -0.41 -19.04
CA PHE A 99 5.69 -0.92 -17.90
C PHE A 99 5.36 -0.17 -16.61
N LEU A 100 5.28 1.17 -16.67
CA LEU A 100 4.93 2.03 -15.54
C LEU A 100 3.54 1.72 -15.01
N GLN A 101 2.56 1.47 -15.88
CA GLN A 101 1.22 1.05 -15.45
C GLN A 101 1.29 -0.19 -14.55
N LYS A 102 2.07 -1.20 -14.94
CA LYS A 102 2.25 -2.42 -14.13
C LYS A 102 3.02 -2.16 -12.85
N ALA A 103 4.12 -1.42 -12.95
CA ALA A 103 4.99 -1.10 -11.82
C ALA A 103 4.25 -0.30 -10.73
N LEU A 104 3.43 0.66 -11.15
CA LEU A 104 2.64 1.50 -10.25
C LEU A 104 1.52 0.72 -9.54
N LEU A 105 0.86 -0.20 -10.24
CA LEU A 105 -0.13 -1.10 -9.62
C LEU A 105 0.53 -2.01 -8.57
N ALA A 106 1.69 -2.59 -8.89
CA ALA A 106 2.46 -3.38 -7.94
C ALA A 106 2.90 -2.54 -6.72
N TRP A 107 3.39 -1.32 -6.97
CA TRP A 107 3.77 -0.40 -5.92
C TRP A 107 2.61 -0.01 -4.99
N GLU A 108 1.43 0.25 -5.54
CA GLU A 108 0.24 0.59 -4.74
C GLU A 108 -0.14 -0.53 -3.76
N ILE A 109 0.08 -1.78 -4.15
CA ILE A 109 -0.11 -2.95 -3.27
C ILE A 109 1.01 -3.02 -2.24
N GLU A 110 2.26 -3.06 -2.70
CA GLU A 110 3.41 -3.34 -1.84
C GLU A 110 3.68 -2.24 -0.81
N ARG A 111 3.46 -0.97 -1.15
CA ARG A 111 3.63 0.16 -0.21
C ARG A 111 2.72 0.06 1.01
N ARG A 112 1.60 -0.68 0.91
CA ARG A 112 0.71 -0.97 2.03
C ARG A 112 1.20 -2.12 2.92
N ASN A 113 2.23 -2.86 2.54
CA ASN A 113 2.67 -4.07 3.24
C ASN A 113 3.93 -3.88 4.10
N PHE A 114 4.56 -2.72 4.09
CA PHE A 114 5.76 -2.41 4.89
C PHE A 114 5.71 -1.02 5.52
N GLY A 115 6.70 -0.73 6.38
CA GLY A 115 6.84 0.57 7.05
C GLY A 115 6.00 0.69 8.33
N TYR A 116 5.61 -0.45 8.92
CA TYR A 116 4.81 -0.51 10.13
C TYR A 116 5.67 -0.48 11.39
N THR A 117 5.18 0.23 12.40
CA THR A 117 5.60 0.04 13.78
C THR A 117 4.70 -1.03 14.41
N TYR A 118 5.30 -2.10 14.92
CA TYR A 118 4.56 -3.23 15.48
C TYR A 118 4.43 -3.14 17.01
N ARG A 119 3.28 -3.60 17.50
CA ARG A 119 2.98 -3.82 18.93
C ARG A 119 3.28 -5.27 19.31
N ASP A 120 3.37 -5.53 20.61
CA ASP A 120 3.58 -6.90 21.15
C ASP A 120 2.46 -7.87 20.73
N SER A 121 1.26 -7.36 20.47
CA SER A 121 0.11 -8.13 19.96
C SER A 121 0.28 -8.60 18.50
N GLY A 122 1.29 -8.06 17.80
CA GLY A 122 1.52 -8.24 16.36
C GLY A 122 0.76 -7.24 15.48
N LEU A 123 -0.01 -6.33 16.07
CA LEU A 123 -0.66 -5.22 15.33
C LEU A 123 0.41 -4.29 14.75
N GLY A 124 0.31 -3.96 13.47
CA GLY A 124 1.15 -2.96 12.82
C GLY A 124 0.39 -1.65 12.60
N VAL A 125 1.02 -0.51 12.89
CA VAL A 125 0.49 0.83 12.55
C VAL A 125 1.52 1.60 11.71
N LYS A 126 1.06 2.21 10.62
CA LYS A 126 1.84 3.08 9.74
C LYS A 126 1.08 4.39 9.52
N MET A 127 1.61 5.49 10.03
CA MET A 127 0.99 6.80 9.89
C MET A 127 1.14 7.35 8.47
N LEU A 128 0.05 7.88 7.92
CA LEU A 128 0.01 8.57 6.63
C LEU A 128 -0.14 10.08 6.83
N GLU A 129 -0.98 10.47 7.79
CA GLU A 129 -1.23 11.85 8.18
C GLU A 129 -1.45 11.90 9.69
N GLU A 130 -0.72 12.77 10.38
CA GLU A 130 -0.85 12.95 11.83
C GLU A 130 -2.09 13.80 12.14
N GLY A 131 -2.98 13.29 12.99
CA GLY A 131 -4.13 14.02 13.50
C GLY A 131 -3.72 15.08 14.53
N THR A 132 -4.55 16.12 14.65
CA THR A 132 -4.33 17.23 15.58
C THR A 132 -5.27 17.23 16.77
N GLY A 133 -6.32 16.40 16.75
CA GLY A 133 -7.26 16.29 17.86
C GLY A 133 -6.81 15.31 18.95
N ASP A 134 -7.73 15.04 19.86
CA ASP A 134 -7.47 14.18 21.02
C ASP A 134 -7.38 12.70 20.64
N LEU A 135 -6.71 11.94 21.50
CA LEU A 135 -6.72 10.48 21.44
C LEU A 135 -8.03 9.97 22.05
N PRO A 136 -8.77 9.08 21.37
CA PRO A 136 -10.00 8.52 21.92
C PRO A 136 -9.68 7.60 23.10
N ASN A 137 -10.56 7.62 24.11
CA ASN A 137 -10.49 6.75 25.26
C ASN A 137 -11.43 5.54 25.09
N VAL A 138 -11.15 4.47 25.84
CA VAL A 138 -12.08 3.34 25.92
C VAL A 138 -13.44 3.82 26.41
N GLY A 139 -14.50 3.46 25.68
CA GLY A 139 -15.87 3.91 25.93
C GLY A 139 -16.30 5.10 25.06
N ASP A 140 -15.37 5.79 24.40
CA ASP A 140 -15.72 6.86 23.47
C ASP A 140 -16.37 6.29 22.22
N ARG A 141 -17.33 7.04 21.67
CA ARG A 141 -17.89 6.77 20.35
C ARG A 141 -16.97 7.39 19.31
N VAL A 142 -16.37 6.55 18.48
CA VAL A 142 -15.50 6.98 17.38
C VAL A 142 -16.20 6.80 16.04
N THR A 143 -15.84 7.65 15.07
CA THR A 143 -16.34 7.60 13.69
C THR A 143 -15.17 7.61 12.72
N VAL A 144 -15.13 6.63 11.82
CA VAL A 144 -14.02 6.45 10.87
C VAL A 144 -14.49 6.33 9.43
N HIS A 145 -13.68 6.83 8.51
CA HIS A 145 -13.62 6.28 7.17
C HIS A 145 -12.54 5.21 7.12
N TYR A 146 -12.78 4.19 6.31
CA TYR A 146 -11.86 3.09 6.09
C TYR A 146 -12.06 2.43 4.73
N THR A 147 -10.98 1.80 4.27
CA THR A 147 -10.96 0.77 3.22
C THR A 147 -10.12 -0.42 3.68
N GLY A 148 -10.67 -1.63 3.59
CA GLY A 148 -10.00 -2.88 3.96
C GLY A 148 -9.52 -3.67 2.74
N TYR A 149 -8.27 -4.14 2.82
CA TYR A 149 -7.57 -4.89 1.79
C TYR A 149 -6.96 -6.18 2.35
N LEU A 150 -6.88 -7.22 1.51
CA LEU A 150 -5.96 -8.33 1.72
C LEU A 150 -4.53 -7.92 1.31
N GLU A 151 -3.52 -8.68 1.73
CA GLU A 151 -2.10 -8.38 1.42
C GLU A 151 -1.80 -8.40 -0.09
N ASP A 152 -2.61 -9.10 -0.89
CA ASP A 152 -2.53 -9.11 -2.36
C ASP A 152 -3.15 -7.88 -3.02
N GLY A 153 -3.71 -6.94 -2.25
CA GLY A 153 -4.36 -5.74 -2.72
C GLY A 153 -5.86 -5.88 -2.99
N THR A 154 -6.44 -7.07 -2.82
CA THR A 154 -7.90 -7.29 -2.98
C THR A 154 -8.66 -6.48 -1.93
N LYS A 155 -9.41 -5.47 -2.38
CA LYS A 155 -10.32 -4.71 -1.53
C LYS A 155 -11.52 -5.56 -1.15
N PHE A 156 -11.76 -5.79 0.14
CA PHE A 156 -12.88 -6.59 0.63
C PHE A 156 -14.01 -5.74 1.24
N ASP A 157 -13.72 -4.51 1.66
CA ASP A 157 -14.71 -3.62 2.26
C ASP A 157 -14.27 -2.14 2.19
N SER A 158 -15.22 -1.20 2.05
CA SER A 158 -14.94 0.23 2.00
C SER A 158 -16.14 1.07 2.45
N SER A 159 -15.97 1.84 3.52
CA SER A 159 -16.96 2.85 3.92
C SER A 159 -17.02 4.05 2.96
N VAL A 160 -15.91 4.36 2.30
CA VAL A 160 -15.79 5.46 1.34
C VAL A 160 -16.61 5.14 0.09
N ASP A 161 -16.51 3.90 -0.41
CA ASP A 161 -17.31 3.43 -1.56
C ASP A 161 -18.82 3.48 -1.27
N ARG A 162 -19.20 3.25 -0.01
CA ARG A 162 -20.59 3.37 0.44
C ARG A 162 -21.04 4.81 0.70
N GLY A 163 -20.11 5.77 0.69
CA GLY A 163 -20.38 7.17 1.03
C GLY A 163 -20.86 7.39 2.48
N LYS A 164 -20.60 6.44 3.39
CA LYS A 164 -21.08 6.50 4.78
C LYS A 164 -20.00 6.04 5.76
N PRO A 165 -19.57 6.88 6.71
CA PRO A 165 -18.59 6.49 7.71
C PRO A 165 -19.17 5.44 8.67
N PHE A 166 -18.29 4.77 9.40
CA PHE A 166 -18.64 3.74 10.37
C PHE A 166 -18.34 4.23 11.79
N SER A 167 -19.33 4.11 12.68
CA SER A 167 -19.19 4.52 14.08
C SER A 167 -19.39 3.34 15.02
N PHE A 168 -18.56 3.26 16.05
CA PHE A 168 -18.61 2.21 17.08
C PHE A 168 -18.10 2.77 18.41
N VAL A 169 -18.29 2.01 19.49
CA VAL A 169 -17.76 2.34 20.82
C VAL A 169 -16.42 1.66 21.00
N LEU A 170 -15.35 2.45 21.22
CA LEU A 170 -13.99 1.95 21.30
C LEU A 170 -13.79 1.06 22.54
N GLY A 171 -13.20 -0.12 22.33
CA GLY A 171 -12.89 -1.06 23.42
C GLY A 171 -14.10 -1.82 23.96
N ALA A 172 -15.27 -1.67 23.34
CA ALA A 172 -16.49 -2.39 23.72
C ALA A 172 -16.62 -3.76 23.05
N GLY A 173 -15.63 -4.21 22.26
CA GLY A 173 -15.68 -5.49 21.54
C GLY A 173 -16.71 -5.53 20.42
N GLN A 174 -17.13 -4.38 19.90
CA GLN A 174 -18.08 -4.26 18.77
C GLN A 174 -17.43 -4.55 17.42
N VAL A 175 -16.10 -4.47 17.36
CA VAL A 175 -15.26 -4.68 16.18
C VAL A 175 -14.19 -5.73 16.46
N ILE A 176 -13.42 -6.11 15.44
CA ILE A 176 -12.28 -7.02 15.62
C ILE A 176 -11.25 -6.41 16.59
N LYS A 177 -10.53 -7.25 17.32
CA LYS A 177 -9.58 -6.81 18.36
C LYS A 177 -8.52 -5.84 17.83
N GLY A 178 -8.06 -6.06 16.60
CA GLY A 178 -7.08 -5.17 15.96
C GLY A 178 -7.60 -3.75 15.70
N TRP A 179 -8.92 -3.58 15.56
CA TRP A 179 -9.53 -2.24 15.46
C TRP A 179 -9.66 -1.58 16.83
N ASP A 180 -10.12 -2.31 17.85
CA ASP A 180 -10.20 -1.80 19.21
C ASP A 180 -8.82 -1.33 19.72
N GLU A 181 -7.75 -2.07 19.38
CA GLU A 181 -6.39 -1.64 19.68
C GLU A 181 -5.91 -0.52 18.74
N GLY A 182 -6.06 -0.69 17.43
CA GLY A 182 -5.43 0.18 16.44
C GLY A 182 -6.04 1.58 16.34
N ILE A 183 -7.36 1.71 16.39
CA ILE A 183 -8.03 3.02 16.35
C ILE A 183 -7.73 3.81 17.62
N GLY A 184 -7.59 3.14 18.76
CA GLY A 184 -7.19 3.77 20.03
C GLY A 184 -5.77 4.36 20.03
N LEU A 185 -4.96 4.10 18.99
CA LEU A 185 -3.62 4.70 18.83
C LEU A 185 -3.62 5.95 17.95
N LEU A 186 -4.75 6.28 17.32
CA LEU A 186 -4.86 7.37 16.36
C LEU A 186 -5.51 8.60 17.01
N LYS A 187 -4.92 9.77 16.79
CA LYS A 187 -5.57 11.04 17.14
C LYS A 187 -6.68 11.36 16.16
N LYS A 188 -7.73 12.07 16.61
CA LYS A 188 -8.73 12.62 15.71
C LYS A 188 -8.08 13.41 14.56
N GLY A 189 -8.53 13.14 13.34
CA GLY A 189 -7.99 13.67 12.08
C GLY A 189 -6.84 12.85 11.48
N SER A 190 -6.36 11.79 12.15
CA SER A 190 -5.26 10.98 11.62
C SER A 190 -5.70 10.12 10.44
N LYS A 191 -4.77 9.87 9.51
CA LYS A 191 -4.85 8.80 8.53
C LYS A 191 -3.72 7.80 8.74
N ALA A 192 -4.04 6.52 8.70
CA ALA A 192 -3.05 5.47 8.91
C ALA A 192 -3.40 4.20 8.16
N TYR A 193 -2.38 3.37 7.91
CA TYR A 193 -2.59 1.95 7.69
C TYR A 193 -2.52 1.19 9.02
N ILE A 194 -3.48 0.29 9.24
CA ILE A 194 -3.51 -0.67 10.34
C ILE A 194 -3.42 -2.07 9.76
N ARG A 195 -2.33 -2.78 10.05
CA ARG A 195 -2.10 -4.16 9.65
C ARG A 195 -2.49 -5.10 10.79
N VAL A 196 -3.57 -5.84 10.60
CA VAL A 196 -4.19 -6.72 11.58
C VAL A 196 -3.84 -8.17 11.26
N PRO A 197 -3.00 -8.85 12.06
CA PRO A 197 -2.76 -10.29 11.90
C PRO A 197 -4.03 -11.09 12.23
N ALA A 198 -4.13 -12.31 11.70
CA ALA A 198 -5.35 -13.11 11.77
C ALA A 198 -5.91 -13.29 13.20
N ASN A 199 -5.04 -13.48 14.21
CA ASN A 199 -5.43 -13.63 15.61
C ASN A 199 -6.12 -12.38 16.21
N LEU A 200 -5.89 -11.20 15.63
CA LEU A 200 -6.56 -9.94 15.98
C LEU A 200 -7.71 -9.59 15.03
N GLY A 201 -7.88 -10.37 13.96
CA GLY A 201 -8.94 -10.25 12.96
C GLY A 201 -9.96 -11.39 13.07
N TYR A 202 -10.14 -12.14 11.97
CA TYR A 202 -11.13 -13.23 11.87
C TYR A 202 -10.57 -14.63 12.16
N GLY A 203 -9.28 -14.74 12.51
CA GLY A 203 -8.64 -16.00 12.89
C GLY A 203 -8.72 -17.06 11.80
N SER A 204 -8.98 -18.30 12.20
CA SER A 204 -9.09 -19.46 11.30
C SER A 204 -10.42 -19.56 10.57
N ILE A 205 -11.26 -18.53 10.61
CA ILE A 205 -12.60 -18.52 10.01
C ILE A 205 -12.59 -17.63 8.76
N ALA A 206 -13.03 -18.16 7.62
CA ALA A 206 -13.26 -17.37 6.42
C ALA A 206 -14.55 -16.53 6.56
N ARG A 207 -14.57 -15.33 6.01
CA ARG A 207 -15.72 -14.41 6.08
C ARG A 207 -15.89 -13.64 4.77
N GLY A 208 -16.93 -13.96 4.01
CA GLY A 208 -17.17 -13.32 2.71
C GLY A 208 -15.97 -13.52 1.79
N GLN A 209 -15.33 -12.41 1.39
CA GLN A 209 -14.12 -12.42 0.56
C GLN A 209 -12.82 -12.65 1.36
N ILE A 210 -12.88 -12.67 2.69
CA ILE A 210 -11.71 -12.81 3.55
C ILE A 210 -11.42 -14.30 3.80
N PRO A 211 -10.25 -14.82 3.39
CA PRO A 211 -9.87 -16.20 3.68
C PRO A 211 -9.59 -16.44 5.16
N ALA A 212 -9.61 -17.71 5.57
CA ALA A 212 -9.14 -18.11 6.90
C ALA A 212 -7.64 -17.78 7.06
N ASN A 213 -7.25 -17.37 8.26
CA ASN A 213 -5.88 -16.97 8.63
C ASN A 213 -5.32 -15.78 7.83
N ALA A 214 -6.18 -14.97 7.21
CA ALA A 214 -5.74 -13.80 6.47
C ALA A 214 -5.25 -12.67 7.40
N THR A 215 -4.15 -12.03 7.01
CA THR A 215 -3.82 -10.67 7.48
C THR A 215 -4.72 -9.67 6.77
N LEU A 216 -5.21 -8.68 7.51
CA LEU A 216 -5.99 -7.57 6.95
C LEU A 216 -5.18 -6.28 7.00
N VAL A 217 -5.27 -5.46 5.96
CA VAL A 217 -4.69 -4.11 5.94
C VAL A 217 -5.82 -3.11 5.78
N PHE A 218 -5.97 -2.21 6.74
CA PHE A 218 -6.97 -1.15 6.70
C PHE A 218 -6.31 0.20 6.48
N GLU A 219 -6.71 0.92 5.44
CA GLU A 219 -6.53 2.38 5.38
C GLU A 219 -7.65 3.00 6.19
N VAL A 220 -7.33 3.81 7.20
CA VAL A 220 -8.32 4.42 8.08
C VAL A 220 -8.09 5.93 8.19
N GLU A 221 -9.19 6.67 8.34
CA GLU A 221 -9.23 8.08 8.70
C GLU A 221 -10.14 8.22 9.91
N LEU A 222 -9.60 8.71 11.03
CA LEU A 222 -10.38 8.97 12.25
C LEU A 222 -11.02 10.35 12.16
N ILE A 223 -12.33 10.39 11.98
CA ILE A 223 -13.09 11.63 11.75
C ILE A 223 -13.47 12.26 13.09
N GLU A 224 -13.95 11.45 14.03
CA GLU A 224 -14.42 11.86 15.35
C GLU A 224 -14.08 10.84 16.42
#